data_AF-A0A6G0UPS3-F1
#
_entry.id   AF-A0A6G0UPS3-F1
#
_cell.length_a   1.000
_cell.length_b   1.000
_cell.length_c   1.000
_cell.angle_alpha   90.00
_cell.angle_beta   90.00
_cell.angle_gamma   90.00
#
_symmetry.space_group_name_H-M   'P 1'
#
loop_
_entity.id
_entity.type
_entity.pdbx_description
1 polymer ?
#
loop_
_entity_poly.entity_id
_entity_poly.type
_entity_poly.pdbx_seq_one_letter_code
_entity_poly.pdbx_strand_id
1 'polypeptide(L)'
;TDIYIGLYRDTTDPVGTMHWTDGTSVNYSTWTENNGFTYSEKLWTTLVVDPVSGRDIYKKFNAWFSKDIPTARGFVCKKQSNEVPQQGTSNALNPVCLLGSTPSSHDPTLCYFIVNETNTFENAESLCQAHNAAHLPKINDLFTNVYIGNLARSNGFDNVWIGATDTIISKGETCSNWYWTSGNQLLSFTDWAPSEPSSGDCAMLSVKDGYYWHSQDCNTFLPTICQLPAVYSICDPDWNYFNVTHMCYKTFINPLLAPDSEVFCQARGAHLVSIHSQEENEFVVSISASGITIPSWAIMSIRIGIYHLSIDPAKVWKWTDGTNVNYTNWDVNDYNYVNSGMTEECTPGRKALLGKWQLDRAENFDEYMKAIGIGAFKRTIGNSIKPVIEITVLNDGAWQVAVKSTFKNQEWKFKLGEKTKQKTIDGRTFWITAYFDGDTLVEYQETCPDDQNAIPSTIKRYIKDGELVAECVAGGIVAFRYFKKL
;
A
#
# COMPACT_ATOMS: atom_id res chain seq x y z
N THR A 1 20.15 26.75 3.12
CA THR A 1 20.87 25.59 3.66
C THR A 1 21.48 24.76 2.53
N ASP A 2 22.53 23.98 2.85
CA ASP A 2 23.30 23.15 1.92
C ASP A 2 23.80 21.88 2.62
N ILE A 3 23.86 20.77 1.88
CA ILE A 3 24.19 19.42 2.36
C ILE A 3 25.39 18.83 1.64
N TYR A 4 26.17 17.93 2.25
CA TYR A 4 27.25 17.26 1.53
C TYR A 4 26.73 16.25 0.50
N ILE A 5 27.42 16.21 -0.63
CA ILE A 5 27.31 15.17 -1.65
C ILE A 5 28.67 14.48 -1.83
N GLY A 6 28.67 13.29 -2.43
CA GLY A 6 29.89 12.48 -2.58
C GLY A 6 30.93 13.00 -3.57
N LEU A 7 30.87 14.26 -4.01
CA LEU A 7 31.84 14.83 -4.95
C LEU A 7 32.96 15.52 -4.18
N TYR A 8 34.21 15.18 -4.47
CA TYR A 8 35.39 15.79 -3.83
C TYR A 8 36.48 16.08 -4.85
N ARG A 9 37.37 17.01 -4.50
CA ARG A 9 38.56 17.33 -5.30
C ARG A 9 39.74 16.48 -4.81
N ASP A 10 40.38 15.74 -5.71
CA ASP A 10 41.62 15.03 -5.38
C ASP A 10 42.80 16.01 -5.41
N THR A 11 43.40 16.25 -4.25
CA THR A 11 44.55 17.15 -4.09
C THR A 11 45.89 16.48 -4.37
N THR A 12 45.90 15.17 -4.67
CA THR A 12 47.11 14.46 -5.07
C THR A 12 47.44 14.65 -6.55
N ASP A 13 46.45 15.09 -7.34
CA ASP A 13 46.61 15.51 -8.73
C ASP A 13 46.85 17.03 -8.81
N PRO A 14 47.94 17.50 -9.45
CA PRO A 14 48.21 18.93 -9.63
C PRO A 14 47.15 19.69 -10.44
N VAL A 15 46.33 19.00 -11.26
CA VAL A 15 45.18 19.59 -11.96
C VAL A 15 43.98 19.73 -11.01
N GLY A 16 43.93 18.91 -9.96
CA GLY A 16 42.87 18.88 -8.98
C GLY A 16 41.56 18.39 -9.55
N THR A 17 41.58 17.19 -10.11
CA THR A 17 40.43 16.52 -10.72
C THR A 17 39.33 16.21 -9.70
N MET A 18 38.07 16.25 -10.15
CA MET A 18 36.90 15.95 -9.33
C MET A 18 36.54 14.47 -9.42
N HIS A 19 36.26 13.84 -8.28
CA HIS A 19 35.89 12.43 -8.18
C HIS A 19 34.63 12.25 -7.34
N TRP A 20 33.79 11.29 -7.75
CA TRP A 20 32.74 10.77 -6.88
C TRP A 20 33.32 9.74 -5.91
N THR A 21 32.89 9.77 -4.65
CA THR A 21 33.27 8.79 -3.63
C THR A 21 32.81 7.37 -3.95
N ASP A 22 31.81 7.21 -4.83
CA ASP A 22 31.34 5.90 -5.31
C ASP A 22 32.13 5.37 -6.53
N GLY A 23 33.16 6.10 -6.97
CA GLY A 23 34.02 5.73 -8.11
C GLY A 23 33.38 5.91 -9.48
N THR A 24 32.15 6.42 -9.56
CA THR A 24 31.49 6.69 -10.84
C THR A 24 32.12 7.89 -11.57
N SER A 25 31.98 7.93 -12.89
CA SER A 25 32.49 9.03 -13.70
C SER A 25 31.72 10.33 -13.49
N VAL A 26 32.41 11.46 -13.35
CA VAL A 26 31.79 12.80 -13.30
C VAL A 26 31.42 13.24 -14.72
N ASN A 27 30.19 12.92 -15.16
CA ASN A 27 29.67 13.23 -16.50
C ASN A 27 28.63 14.36 -16.52
N TYR A 28 28.29 14.87 -15.36
CA TYR A 28 27.34 15.96 -15.15
C TYR A 28 27.89 16.89 -14.06
N SER A 29 27.67 18.20 -14.21
CA SER A 29 27.98 19.16 -13.16
C SER A 29 27.08 20.38 -13.21
N THR A 30 26.79 20.97 -12.05
CA THR A 30 25.93 22.15 -11.93
C THR A 30 26.49 23.08 -10.85
N TRP A 31 27.51 23.84 -11.18
CA TRP A 31 28.22 24.70 -10.23
C TRP A 31 27.61 26.11 -10.13
N THR A 32 27.84 26.81 -9.02
CA THR A 32 27.52 28.24 -8.88
C THR A 32 28.44 29.13 -9.73
N GLU A 33 28.00 30.34 -10.10
CA GLU A 33 28.75 31.23 -11.03
C GLU A 33 30.09 31.74 -10.46
N ASN A 34 30.30 31.69 -9.15
CA ASN A 34 31.56 32.00 -8.49
C ASN A 34 32.04 30.79 -7.67
N ASN A 35 32.81 29.91 -8.31
CA ASN A 35 33.34 28.67 -7.71
C ASN A 35 34.50 28.87 -6.72
N GLY A 36 34.52 29.97 -5.96
CA GLY A 36 35.37 30.16 -4.78
C GLY A 36 36.82 29.64 -4.86
N PHE A 37 37.48 29.72 -6.02
CA PHE A 37 38.78 29.08 -6.19
C PHE A 37 39.87 29.85 -5.42
N THR A 38 40.21 29.36 -4.23
CA THR A 38 41.56 29.51 -3.66
C THR A 38 42.26 28.16 -3.74
N TYR A 39 43.29 28.07 -4.59
CA TYR A 39 43.88 26.86 -5.17
C TYR A 39 44.63 25.92 -4.20
N SER A 40 44.43 25.97 -2.87
CA SER A 40 45.38 25.36 -1.92
C SER A 40 44.87 24.24 -1.02
N GLU A 41 43.58 23.89 -0.97
CA GLU A 41 43.08 22.92 0.04
C GLU A 41 42.09 21.86 -0.49
N LYS A 42 41.90 20.77 0.28
CA LYS A 42 40.95 19.68 -0.02
C LYS A 42 39.53 20.20 0.04
N LEU A 43 38.81 20.15 -1.09
CA LEU A 43 37.44 20.67 -1.17
C LEU A 43 36.42 19.52 -1.18
N TRP A 44 35.49 19.57 -0.24
CA TRP A 44 34.25 18.79 -0.26
C TRP A 44 33.16 19.60 -0.96
N THR A 45 32.23 18.92 -1.65
CA THR A 45 31.16 19.59 -2.38
C THR A 45 29.85 19.52 -1.61
N THR A 46 29.11 20.63 -1.56
CA THR A 46 27.75 20.69 -1.04
C THR A 46 26.74 20.99 -2.14
N LEU A 47 25.50 20.50 -1.96
CA LEU A 47 24.33 20.84 -2.77
C LEU A 47 23.49 21.89 -2.04
N VAL A 48 23.18 23.00 -2.73
CA VAL A 48 22.32 24.06 -2.19
C VAL A 48 20.86 23.64 -2.29
N VAL A 49 20.25 23.33 -1.14
CA VAL A 49 18.84 22.91 -1.03
C VAL A 49 17.91 24.07 -0.69
N ASP A 50 18.45 25.18 -0.16
CA ASP A 50 17.70 26.41 0.05
C ASP A 50 18.68 27.61 -0.04
N PRO A 51 18.58 28.48 -1.04
CA PRO A 51 19.35 29.71 -1.06
C PRO A 51 18.77 30.65 0.00
N VAL A 52 19.42 30.75 1.17
CA VAL A 52 18.97 31.64 2.25
C VAL A 52 18.75 33.04 1.67
N SER A 53 17.52 33.53 1.74
CA SER A 53 17.16 34.86 1.27
C SER A 53 17.97 35.92 2.00
N GLY A 54 19.03 36.42 1.36
CA GLY A 54 19.65 37.70 1.70
C GLY A 54 21.06 37.71 2.32
N ARG A 55 21.80 36.60 2.43
CA ARG A 55 23.19 36.65 2.94
C ARG A 55 24.29 36.17 2.00
N ASP A 56 23.99 35.43 0.93
CA ASP A 56 25.03 34.92 0.03
C ASP A 56 24.50 34.87 -1.41
N ILE A 57 24.67 35.98 -2.14
CA ILE A 57 24.12 36.21 -3.49
C ILE A 57 24.63 35.20 -4.55
N TYR A 58 25.65 34.40 -4.21
CA TYR A 58 26.27 33.44 -5.11
C TYR A 58 25.67 32.04 -5.03
N LYS A 59 24.82 31.75 -4.03
CA LYS A 59 24.19 30.42 -3.87
C LYS A 59 22.90 30.34 -4.65
N LYS A 60 22.88 29.45 -5.65
CA LYS A 60 21.70 29.15 -6.47
C LYS A 60 21.08 27.83 -6.02
N PHE A 61 19.76 27.80 -5.89
CA PHE A 61 19.03 26.55 -5.63
C PHE A 61 19.42 25.47 -6.65
N ASN A 62 19.65 24.24 -6.16
CA ASN A 62 20.05 23.08 -6.96
C ASN A 62 21.45 23.20 -7.62
N ALA A 63 22.28 24.14 -7.18
CA ALA A 63 23.67 24.24 -7.59
C ALA A 63 24.62 23.61 -6.55
N TRP A 64 25.80 23.21 -7.03
CA TRP A 64 26.91 22.69 -6.25
C TRP A 64 27.82 23.82 -5.82
N PHE A 65 28.32 23.72 -4.60
CA PHE A 65 29.19 24.71 -3.98
C PHE A 65 30.38 24.01 -3.33
N SER A 66 31.60 24.46 -3.60
CA SER A 66 32.80 23.93 -2.98
C SER A 66 32.97 24.45 -1.57
N LYS A 67 33.46 23.61 -0.66
CA LYS A 67 33.68 23.99 0.73
C LYS A 67 35.07 23.59 1.22
N ASP A 68 35.75 24.59 1.78
CA ASP A 68 37.16 24.53 2.17
C ASP A 68 37.37 23.88 3.54
N ILE A 69 36.35 23.90 4.41
CA ILE A 69 36.45 23.41 5.79
C ILE A 69 35.37 22.36 6.04
N PRO A 70 35.73 21.16 6.59
CA PRO A 70 34.77 20.16 7.04
C PRO A 70 33.96 20.70 8.23
N THR A 71 32.84 21.36 7.95
CA THR A 71 31.85 21.73 8.98
C THR A 71 30.77 20.66 9.08
N ALA A 72 30.19 20.45 10.26
CA ALA A 72 29.02 19.57 10.41
C ALA A 72 27.86 20.05 9.52
N ARG A 73 27.30 19.14 8.71
CA ARG A 73 26.17 19.39 7.81
C ARG A 73 25.38 18.10 7.62
N GLY A 74 24.12 18.23 7.18
CA GLY A 74 23.38 17.11 6.62
C GLY A 74 24.07 16.55 5.36
N PHE A 75 23.84 15.27 5.07
CA PHE A 75 24.40 14.56 3.92
C PHE A 75 23.39 13.51 3.44
N VAL A 76 23.55 13.02 2.21
CA VAL A 76 22.68 11.99 1.62
C VAL A 76 23.50 10.77 1.22
N CYS A 77 23.06 9.59 1.64
CA CYS A 77 23.65 8.32 1.26
C CYS A 77 22.97 7.74 0.00
N LYS A 78 23.75 7.12 -0.88
CA LYS A 78 23.28 6.43 -2.10
C LYS A 78 23.74 4.97 -2.05
N LYS A 79 22.84 4.03 -2.26
CA LYS A 79 23.13 2.58 -2.33
C LYS A 79 22.54 2.00 -3.61
N GLN A 80 23.28 1.11 -4.29
CA GLN A 80 22.75 0.36 -5.43
C GLN A 80 21.68 -0.62 -4.95
N SER A 81 20.53 -0.68 -5.64
CA SER A 81 19.49 -1.65 -5.31
C SER A 81 20.06 -3.05 -5.52
N ASN A 82 20.10 -3.85 -4.47
CA ASN A 82 20.15 -5.29 -4.64
C ASN A 82 18.81 -5.73 -5.24
N GLU A 83 18.82 -6.83 -5.97
CA GLU A 83 17.70 -7.52 -6.65
C GLU A 83 16.29 -7.35 -6.02
N VAL A 84 15.26 -7.49 -6.87
CA VAL A 84 13.82 -7.54 -6.52
C VAL A 84 13.62 -8.21 -5.15
N PRO A 85 12.85 -7.62 -4.21
CA PRO A 85 12.74 -8.16 -2.86
C PRO A 85 12.31 -9.63 -2.91
N GLN A 86 13.23 -10.53 -2.58
CA GLN A 86 12.85 -11.87 -2.18
C GLN A 86 12.11 -11.72 -0.85
N GLN A 87 10.79 -11.92 -0.89
CA GLN A 87 10.01 -12.18 0.31
C GLN A 87 10.61 -13.41 1.00
N GLY A 88 11.20 -13.21 2.16
CA GLY A 88 11.91 -14.27 2.88
C GLY A 88 12.38 -13.83 4.26
N THR A 89 11.44 -13.84 5.21
CA THR A 89 11.62 -14.12 6.65
C THR A 89 12.55 -13.21 7.46
N SER A 90 11.97 -12.13 7.98
CA SER A 90 12.07 -11.79 9.41
C SER A 90 10.74 -11.15 9.81
N ASN A 91 10.12 -11.56 10.92
CA ASN A 91 8.99 -10.85 11.53
C ASN A 91 9.49 -9.49 12.05
N ALA A 92 9.74 -8.55 11.15
CA ALA A 92 10.00 -7.15 11.48
C ALA A 92 8.65 -6.45 11.49
N LEU A 93 8.17 -6.12 12.69
CA LEU A 93 6.97 -5.31 12.89
C LEU A 93 7.16 -3.97 12.16
N ASN A 94 6.26 -3.64 11.22
CA ASN A 94 6.30 -2.35 10.55
C ASN A 94 5.61 -1.31 11.45
N PRO A 95 6.27 -0.20 11.79
CA PRO A 95 5.63 0.86 12.54
C PRO A 95 4.59 1.57 11.67
N VAL A 96 3.39 1.78 12.22
CA VAL A 96 2.23 2.39 11.53
C VAL A 96 1.63 3.50 12.38
N CYS A 97 1.05 4.49 11.72
CA CYS A 97 0.41 5.64 12.35
C CYS A 97 -1.09 5.42 12.54
N LEU A 98 -1.60 5.80 13.72
CA LEU A 98 -3.03 5.73 14.03
C LEU A 98 -3.83 6.67 13.11
N LEU A 99 -5.10 6.32 12.87
CA LEU A 99 -6.00 7.05 11.96
C LEU A 99 -5.94 8.56 12.24
N GLY A 100 -5.73 9.35 11.18
CA GLY A 100 -5.57 10.80 11.24
C GLY A 100 -4.11 11.28 11.31
N SER A 101 -3.16 10.44 11.74
CA SER A 101 -1.73 10.78 11.77
C SER A 101 -0.95 10.24 10.57
N THR A 102 0.10 10.95 10.16
CA THR A 102 0.95 10.62 9.01
C THR A 102 2.33 10.12 9.46
N PRO A 103 2.90 9.11 8.80
CA PRO A 103 4.23 8.61 9.11
C PRO A 103 5.30 9.62 8.76
N SER A 104 6.31 9.68 9.62
CA SER A 104 7.53 10.41 9.32
C SER A 104 8.30 9.78 8.17
N SER A 105 8.83 10.61 7.27
CA SER A 105 9.74 10.16 6.23
C SER A 105 11.17 9.91 6.73
N HIS A 106 11.54 10.43 7.91
CA HIS A 106 12.91 10.32 8.45
C HIS A 106 13.06 9.27 9.54
N ASP A 107 12.01 9.01 10.31
CA ASP A 107 12.00 8.01 11.38
C ASP A 107 10.66 7.25 11.37
N PRO A 108 10.62 6.02 10.85
CA PRO A 108 9.37 5.29 10.69
C PRO A 108 8.69 4.99 12.04
N THR A 109 9.38 5.14 13.17
CA THR A 109 8.82 4.97 14.52
C THR A 109 8.06 6.20 15.03
N LEU A 110 7.97 7.27 14.24
CA LEU A 110 7.29 8.51 14.61
C LEU A 110 6.14 8.83 13.66
N CYS A 111 5.04 9.31 14.26
CA CYS A 111 3.84 9.77 13.57
C CYS A 111 3.54 11.21 13.96
N TYR A 112 2.83 11.91 13.07
CA TYR A 112 2.47 13.30 13.26
C TYR A 112 1.03 13.59 12.87
N PHE A 113 0.35 14.46 13.62
CA PHE A 113 -1.00 14.94 13.32
C PHE A 113 -1.03 16.47 13.39
N ILE A 114 -1.79 17.11 12.51
CA ILE A 114 -1.89 18.56 12.44
C ILE A 114 -3.22 19.00 13.02
N VAL A 115 -3.15 19.95 13.94
CA VAL A 115 -4.33 20.65 14.47
C VAL A 115 -4.44 21.96 13.72
N ASN A 116 -5.53 22.14 12.97
CA ASN A 116 -5.73 23.30 12.09
C ASN A 116 -5.98 24.61 12.87
N GLU A 117 -6.33 24.52 14.15
CA GLU A 117 -6.60 25.69 15.00
C GLU A 117 -5.34 26.14 15.74
N THR A 118 -5.16 27.45 15.88
CA THR A 118 -4.10 28.02 16.70
C THR A 118 -4.47 27.98 18.18
N ASN A 119 -3.54 27.56 19.03
CA ASN A 119 -3.80 27.35 20.46
C ASN A 119 -2.66 27.94 21.30
N THR A 120 -2.94 28.24 22.57
CA THR A 120 -1.91 28.48 23.59
C THR A 120 -1.12 27.20 23.82
N PHE A 121 0.09 27.30 24.36
CA PHE A 121 0.98 26.14 24.55
C PHE A 121 0.33 25.03 25.39
N GLU A 122 -0.30 25.38 26.51
CA GLU A 122 -0.96 24.42 27.41
C GLU A 122 -2.17 23.74 26.74
N ASN A 123 -2.96 24.49 25.99
CA ASN A 123 -4.09 23.94 25.23
C ASN A 123 -3.60 23.06 24.09
N ALA A 124 -2.54 23.46 23.40
CA ALA A 124 -1.92 22.69 22.31
C ALA A 124 -1.42 21.32 22.81
N GLU A 125 -0.70 21.31 23.93
CA GLU A 125 -0.25 20.07 24.59
C GLU A 125 -1.44 19.20 25.02
N SER A 126 -2.47 19.80 25.63
CA SER A 126 -3.68 19.08 26.06
C SER A 126 -4.44 18.47 24.88
N LEU A 127 -4.51 19.16 23.74
CA LEU A 127 -5.12 18.65 22.51
C LEU A 127 -4.33 17.47 21.95
N CYS A 128 -2.99 17.54 21.96
CA CYS A 128 -2.16 16.40 21.57
C CYS A 128 -2.38 15.21 22.50
N GLN A 129 -2.41 15.42 23.82
CA GLN A 129 -2.65 14.35 24.79
C GLN A 129 -4.03 13.71 24.65
N ALA A 130 -5.06 14.51 24.35
CA ALA A 130 -6.40 14.02 24.06
C ALA A 130 -6.45 13.15 22.79
N HIS A 131 -5.54 13.36 21.84
CA HIS A 131 -5.46 12.62 20.58
C HIS A 131 -4.41 11.49 20.66
N ASN A 132 -4.83 10.32 21.15
CA ASN A 132 -3.99 9.11 21.27
C ASN A 132 -2.77 9.27 22.18
N ALA A 133 -2.86 10.06 23.26
CA ALA A 133 -1.74 10.33 24.17
C ALA A 133 -0.49 10.88 23.45
N ALA A 134 -0.69 11.65 22.37
CA ALA A 134 0.38 12.35 21.69
C ALA A 134 0.87 13.52 22.55
N HIS A 135 2.00 14.10 22.15
CA HIS A 135 2.58 15.28 22.79
C HIS A 135 2.96 16.31 21.72
N LEU A 136 3.25 17.55 22.12
CA LEU A 136 3.95 18.47 21.24
C LEU A 136 5.31 17.87 20.79
N PRO A 137 5.85 18.26 19.61
CA PRO A 137 6.96 17.56 19.00
C PRO A 137 8.24 17.66 19.84
N LYS A 138 8.88 16.51 20.03
CA LYS A 138 10.18 16.37 20.68
C LYS A 138 11.27 16.22 19.64
N ILE A 139 12.22 17.16 19.63
CA ILE A 139 13.25 17.24 18.59
C ILE A 139 14.61 16.84 19.19
N ASN A 140 15.05 15.62 18.88
CA ASN A 140 16.32 15.07 19.40
C ASN A 140 17.49 15.17 18.42
N ASP A 141 17.24 15.60 17.19
CA ASP A 141 18.23 15.71 16.14
C ASP A 141 17.78 16.69 15.04
N LEU A 142 18.73 17.03 14.17
CA LEU A 142 18.52 17.96 13.06
C LEU A 142 17.52 17.42 12.01
N PHE A 143 17.43 16.10 11.81
CA PHE A 143 16.50 15.52 10.82
C PHE A 143 15.05 15.73 11.25
N THR A 144 14.78 15.50 12.54
CA THR A 144 13.50 15.80 13.17
C THR A 144 13.21 17.29 13.10
N ASN A 145 14.19 18.16 13.36
CA ASN A 145 14.01 19.62 13.27
C ASN A 145 13.54 20.05 11.88
N VAL A 146 14.26 19.58 10.85
CA VAL A 146 13.96 19.88 9.44
C VAL A 146 12.63 19.28 9.01
N TYR A 147 12.28 18.08 9.48
CA TYR A 147 11.00 17.45 9.16
C TYR A 147 9.82 18.27 9.70
N ILE A 148 9.86 18.66 10.98
CA ILE A 148 8.81 19.51 11.59
C ILE A 148 8.71 20.84 10.86
N GLY A 149 9.85 21.47 10.54
CA GLY A 149 9.89 22.72 9.79
C GLY A 149 9.27 22.60 8.39
N ASN A 150 9.51 21.49 7.68
CA ASN A 150 8.91 21.23 6.37
C ASN A 150 7.41 20.93 6.48
N LEU A 151 7.00 20.20 7.52
CA LEU A 151 5.59 19.90 7.79
C LEU A 151 4.80 21.18 8.11
N ALA A 152 5.39 22.09 8.90
CA ALA A 152 4.83 23.42 9.14
C ALA A 152 4.70 24.22 7.84
N ARG A 153 5.78 24.27 7.04
CA ARG A 153 5.81 25.00 5.76
C ARG A 153 4.78 24.48 4.75
N SER A 154 4.63 23.17 4.60
CA SER A 154 3.68 22.58 3.63
C SER A 154 2.23 22.85 4.01
N ASN A 155 1.95 23.12 5.28
CA ASN A 155 0.63 23.52 5.78
C ASN A 155 0.46 25.05 5.90
N GLY A 156 1.42 25.83 5.39
CA GLY A 156 1.35 27.29 5.38
C GLY A 156 1.53 27.94 6.75
N PHE A 157 2.13 27.24 7.71
CA PHE A 157 2.42 27.79 9.04
C PHE A 157 3.74 28.56 9.03
N ASP A 158 3.69 29.77 9.59
CA ASP A 158 4.89 30.59 9.78
C ASP A 158 5.70 30.16 11.00
N ASN A 159 5.01 29.80 12.09
CA ASN A 159 5.57 29.33 13.35
C ASN A 159 4.71 28.19 13.88
N VAL A 160 5.30 27.26 14.63
CA VAL A 160 4.58 26.15 15.28
C VAL A 160 5.11 25.92 16.68
N TRP A 161 4.23 25.46 17.58
CA TRP A 161 4.67 25.00 18.90
C TRP A 161 5.55 23.75 18.79
N ILE A 162 6.64 23.72 19.57
CA ILE A 162 7.42 22.51 19.84
C ILE A 162 7.34 22.19 21.33
N GLY A 163 7.51 20.93 21.72
CA GLY A 163 7.24 20.50 23.10
C GLY A 163 8.27 20.93 24.14
N ALA A 164 9.11 21.93 23.88
CA ALA A 164 10.10 22.40 24.83
C ALA A 164 9.55 23.56 25.67
N THR A 165 9.69 23.46 26.98
CA THR A 165 9.31 24.50 27.94
C THR A 165 10.21 24.43 29.16
N ASP A 166 10.42 25.56 29.83
CA ASP A 166 11.15 25.62 31.07
C ASP A 166 10.22 25.79 32.30
N THR A 167 8.90 25.83 32.09
CA THR A 167 7.87 25.98 33.16
C THR A 167 7.74 24.77 34.10
N ILE A 168 8.23 23.59 33.69
CA ILE A 168 7.93 22.31 34.34
C ILE A 168 8.71 22.11 35.66
N ILE A 169 9.93 22.64 35.77
CA ILE A 169 10.81 22.43 36.95
C ILE A 169 11.33 23.74 37.57
N SER A 170 11.16 24.89 36.92
CA SER A 170 11.79 26.16 37.30
C SER A 170 11.11 26.96 38.41
N LYS A 171 10.20 26.39 39.22
CA LYS A 171 9.69 27.07 40.43
C LYS A 171 10.78 27.16 41.52
N GLY A 172 11.81 27.97 41.30
CA GLY A 172 12.80 28.36 42.31
C GLY A 172 14.27 28.38 41.90
N GLU A 173 14.63 28.06 40.65
CA GLU A 173 16.04 28.05 40.19
C GLU A 173 16.40 29.28 39.35
N THR A 174 17.63 29.76 39.49
CA THR A 174 18.15 31.00 38.84
C THR A 174 18.65 30.77 37.41
N CYS A 175 18.67 29.52 36.94
CA CYS A 175 19.00 29.13 35.57
C CYS A 175 17.89 28.18 35.10
N SER A 176 16.98 28.68 34.27
CA SER A 176 15.83 27.91 33.82
C SER A 176 16.29 26.81 32.85
N ASN A 177 16.16 25.56 33.29
CA ASN A 177 16.43 24.41 32.44
C ASN A 177 15.21 24.12 31.57
N TRP A 178 15.43 23.87 30.29
CA TRP A 178 14.37 23.51 29.35
C TRP A 178 14.15 21.99 29.35
N TYR A 179 12.89 21.60 29.25
CA TYR A 179 12.45 20.21 29.23
C TYR A 179 11.45 19.95 28.11
N TRP A 180 11.43 18.73 27.61
CA TRP A 180 10.37 18.23 26.75
C TRP A 180 9.12 17.90 27.58
N THR A 181 7.96 18.40 27.17
CA THR A 181 6.65 18.05 27.74
C THR A 181 6.41 16.54 27.70
N SER A 182 6.90 15.88 26.64
CA SER A 182 6.93 14.42 26.56
C SER A 182 8.01 13.83 27.50
N GLY A 183 7.58 13.39 28.68
CA GLY A 183 8.41 12.61 29.61
C GLY A 183 9.35 13.43 30.51
N ASN A 184 9.22 14.76 30.57
CA ASN A 184 9.99 15.66 31.43
C ASN A 184 11.51 15.48 31.31
N GLN A 185 12.00 15.31 30.09
CA GLN A 185 13.41 15.09 29.81
C GLN A 185 14.11 16.39 29.44
N LEU A 186 15.34 16.60 29.93
CA LEU A 186 16.20 17.71 29.52
C LEU A 186 16.44 17.67 28.00
N LEU A 187 16.58 18.85 27.39
CA LEU A 187 16.94 18.96 25.98
C LEU A 187 18.33 18.37 25.73
N SER A 188 18.39 17.31 24.92
CA SER A 188 19.64 16.68 24.45
C SER A 188 20.15 17.28 23.13
N PHE A 189 19.28 17.98 22.42
CA PHE A 189 19.54 18.70 21.17
C PHE A 189 18.83 20.05 21.23
N THR A 190 19.46 21.09 20.68
CA THR A 190 18.88 22.42 20.56
C THR A 190 19.25 23.03 19.22
N ASP A 191 18.32 23.80 18.64
CA ASP A 191 18.55 24.60 17.43
C ASP A 191 18.01 26.02 17.66
N TRP A 192 18.38 26.62 18.80
CA TRP A 192 17.99 27.98 19.16
C TRP A 192 18.53 29.00 18.17
N ALA A 193 17.73 30.03 17.86
CA ALA A 193 18.22 31.17 17.11
C ALA A 193 19.33 31.91 17.91
N PRO A 194 20.19 32.70 17.23
CA PRO A 194 21.16 33.53 17.93
C PRO A 194 20.50 34.39 19.01
N SER A 195 21.01 34.30 20.24
CA SER A 195 20.50 35.01 21.43
C SER A 195 19.15 34.52 21.99
N GLU A 196 18.71 33.31 21.62
CA GLU A 196 17.62 32.59 22.29
C GLU A 196 18.17 31.45 23.19
N PRO A 197 17.43 31.01 24.22
CA PRO A 197 16.16 31.57 24.70
C PRO A 197 16.35 32.94 25.39
N SER A 198 15.35 33.82 25.29
CA SER A 198 15.40 35.22 25.74
C SER A 198 14.43 35.53 26.87
N SER A 199 13.11 35.58 26.63
CA SER A 199 12.12 36.01 27.63
C SER A 199 10.82 35.22 27.65
N GLY A 200 10.71 34.14 26.89
CA GLY A 200 9.55 33.24 26.90
C GLY A 200 9.84 31.90 27.55
N ASP A 201 8.80 31.25 28.06
CA ASP A 201 8.91 29.99 28.80
C ASP A 201 8.50 28.77 27.94
N CYS A 202 8.05 29.01 26.70
CA CYS A 202 7.57 28.01 25.76
C CYS A 202 8.27 28.15 24.40
N ALA A 203 8.70 27.05 23.79
CA ALA A 203 9.49 27.09 22.58
C ALA A 203 8.61 26.97 21.32
N MET A 204 8.91 27.78 20.32
CA MET A 204 8.34 27.67 18.98
C MET A 204 9.44 27.48 17.93
N LEU A 205 9.10 26.82 16.82
CA LEU A 205 9.95 26.71 15.63
C LEU A 205 9.49 27.71 14.56
N SER A 206 10.42 28.52 14.04
CA SER A 206 10.14 29.53 13.00
C SER A 206 10.51 29.04 11.60
N VAL A 207 9.52 28.97 10.70
CA VAL A 207 9.74 28.59 9.28
C VAL A 207 10.51 29.67 8.52
N LYS A 208 10.30 30.94 8.89
CA LYS A 208 10.95 32.10 8.24
C LYS A 208 12.41 32.24 8.64
N ASP A 209 12.76 31.84 9.86
CA ASP A 209 14.13 31.90 10.36
C ASP A 209 14.91 30.62 10.07
N GLY A 210 14.48 29.80 9.10
CA GLY A 210 15.22 28.61 8.71
C GLY A 210 15.15 27.47 9.74
N TYR A 211 14.04 27.38 10.48
CA TYR A 211 13.72 26.34 11.46
C TYR A 211 14.42 26.46 12.81
N TYR A 212 14.98 27.64 13.12
CA TYR A 212 15.48 27.93 14.46
C TYR A 212 14.35 28.08 15.47
N TRP A 213 14.69 27.79 16.73
CA TRP A 213 13.77 27.86 17.86
C TRP A 213 13.84 29.24 18.50
N HIS A 214 12.69 29.71 18.97
CA HIS A 214 12.54 30.94 19.73
C HIS A 214 11.77 30.67 21.00
N SER A 215 12.17 31.34 22.08
CA SER A 215 11.37 31.37 23.29
C SER A 215 10.20 32.34 23.11
N GLN A 216 9.00 31.92 23.51
CA GLN A 216 7.75 32.63 23.23
C GLN A 216 6.85 32.60 24.46
N ASP A 217 6.02 33.65 24.61
CA ASP A 217 4.96 33.68 25.63
C ASP A 217 3.99 32.51 25.39
N CYS A 218 3.87 31.63 26.38
CA CYS A 218 3.03 30.43 26.34
C CYS A 218 1.55 30.73 26.01
N ASN A 219 1.08 31.95 26.22
CA ASN A 219 -0.29 32.39 25.90
C ASN A 219 -0.47 32.84 24.45
N THR A 220 0.58 32.80 23.64
CA THR A 220 0.50 33.09 22.20
C THR A 220 -0.32 32.01 21.50
N PHE A 221 -1.16 32.39 20.55
CA PHE A 221 -1.91 31.43 19.74
C PHE A 221 -1.09 31.04 18.51
N LEU A 222 -0.55 29.82 18.49
CA LEU A 222 0.20 29.27 17.36
C LEU A 222 -0.40 27.95 16.86
N PRO A 223 -0.22 27.60 15.58
CA PRO A 223 -0.58 26.29 15.05
C PRO A 223 0.15 25.16 15.80
N THR A 224 -0.51 23.99 15.84
CA THR A 224 -0.06 22.84 16.62
C THR A 224 0.18 21.63 15.71
N ILE A 225 1.34 21.01 15.87
CA ILE A 225 1.66 19.70 15.33
C ILE A 225 1.80 18.76 16.53
N CYS A 226 1.13 17.62 16.52
CA CYS A 226 1.28 16.61 17.56
C CYS A 226 2.20 15.50 17.07
N GLN A 227 3.06 15.01 17.95
CA GLN A 227 3.95 13.87 17.74
C GLN A 227 3.51 12.70 18.63
N LEU A 228 3.45 11.52 18.05
CA LEU A 228 3.19 10.28 18.77
C LEU A 228 4.09 9.15 18.24
N PRO A 229 4.48 8.20 19.11
CA PRO A 229 5.16 7.02 18.63
C PRO A 229 4.25 6.27 17.66
N ALA A 230 4.83 5.79 16.56
CA ALA A 230 4.18 4.80 15.73
C ALA A 230 3.88 3.57 16.58
N VAL A 231 2.67 3.05 16.44
CA VAL A 231 2.35 1.76 17.00
C VAL A 231 3.01 0.71 16.13
N TYR A 232 3.67 -0.25 16.78
CA TYR A 232 4.03 -1.49 16.11
C TYR A 232 2.73 -2.21 15.76
N SER A 233 2.27 -1.98 14.54
CA SER A 233 1.07 -2.60 14.02
C SER A 233 1.34 -4.09 13.84
N ILE A 234 0.45 -4.90 14.41
CA ILE A 234 0.33 -6.34 14.15
C ILE A 234 -0.13 -6.57 12.68
N CYS A 235 -0.65 -5.53 12.03
CA CYS A 235 -1.23 -5.56 10.70
C CYS A 235 -0.24 -5.19 9.60
N ASP A 236 -0.45 -5.77 8.42
CA ASP A 236 0.22 -5.38 7.18
C ASP A 236 -0.02 -3.90 6.82
N PRO A 237 0.85 -3.29 6.00
CA PRO A 237 0.63 -1.93 5.48
C PRO A 237 -0.75 -1.76 4.84
N ASP A 238 -1.36 -0.58 5.05
CA ASP A 238 -2.69 -0.22 4.55
C ASP A 238 -3.88 -1.01 5.15
N TRP A 239 -3.70 -1.64 6.31
CA TRP A 239 -4.78 -2.20 7.13
C TRP A 239 -5.01 -1.35 8.39
N ASN A 240 -6.27 -1.22 8.80
CA ASN A 240 -6.69 -0.46 9.97
C ASN A 240 -6.75 -1.39 11.19
N TYR A 241 -5.95 -1.12 12.22
CA TYR A 241 -6.00 -1.85 13.48
C TYR A 241 -7.14 -1.34 14.37
N PHE A 242 -7.95 -2.24 14.93
CA PHE A 242 -8.95 -1.90 15.92
C PHE A 242 -8.53 -2.40 17.30
N ASN A 243 -8.34 -1.47 18.24
CA ASN A 243 -7.79 -1.78 19.56
C ASN A 243 -8.73 -2.58 20.46
N VAL A 244 -10.05 -2.56 20.23
CA VAL A 244 -11.03 -3.30 21.03
C VAL A 244 -10.98 -4.80 20.72
N THR A 245 -10.87 -5.16 19.44
CA THR A 245 -10.81 -6.56 19.01
C THR A 245 -9.37 -7.08 18.87
N HIS A 246 -8.39 -6.18 18.86
CA HIS A 246 -7.00 -6.47 18.53
C HIS A 246 -6.81 -7.06 17.12
N MET A 247 -7.71 -6.75 16.19
CA MET A 247 -7.72 -7.28 14.83
C MET A 247 -7.42 -6.20 13.79
N CYS A 248 -7.14 -6.63 12.56
CA CYS A 248 -6.78 -5.80 11.42
C CYS A 248 -7.90 -5.82 10.37
N TYR A 249 -8.30 -4.66 9.87
CA TYR A 249 -9.45 -4.49 8.97
C TYR A 249 -9.05 -3.70 7.74
N LYS A 250 -9.56 -4.11 6.57
CA LYS A 250 -9.33 -3.36 5.33
C LYS A 250 -10.57 -3.40 4.46
N THR A 251 -10.98 -2.22 4.00
CA THR A 251 -12.09 -2.07 3.06
C THR A 251 -11.58 -2.16 1.62
N PHE A 252 -12.22 -2.99 0.82
CA PHE A 252 -11.97 -3.10 -0.62
C PHE A 252 -13.23 -2.66 -1.37
N ILE A 253 -13.09 -1.70 -2.26
CA ILE A 253 -14.22 -1.05 -2.97
C ILE A 253 -14.49 -1.63 -4.35
N ASN A 254 -13.65 -2.57 -4.78
CA ASN A 254 -13.83 -3.30 -6.03
C ASN A 254 -15.03 -4.24 -5.88
N PRO A 255 -16.10 -4.10 -6.69
CA PRO A 255 -17.25 -4.96 -6.57
C PRO A 255 -16.89 -6.38 -6.98
N LEU A 256 -16.90 -7.29 -6.00
CA LEU A 256 -16.76 -8.73 -6.17
C LEU A 256 -18.08 -9.41 -5.78
N LEU A 257 -18.34 -10.60 -6.32
CA LEU A 257 -19.47 -11.42 -5.86
C LEU A 257 -19.16 -11.97 -4.45
N ALA A 258 -20.20 -12.32 -3.69
CA ALA A 258 -20.03 -12.70 -2.27
C ALA A 258 -19.01 -13.84 -2.04
N PRO A 259 -19.01 -14.95 -2.81
CA PRO A 259 -17.97 -15.98 -2.67
C PRO A 259 -16.57 -15.49 -3.06
N ASP A 260 -16.48 -14.66 -4.10
CA ASP A 260 -15.21 -14.13 -4.61
C ASP A 260 -14.58 -13.15 -3.60
N SER A 261 -15.41 -12.47 -2.81
CA SER A 261 -14.97 -11.56 -1.74
C SER A 261 -14.32 -12.31 -0.58
N GLU A 262 -14.88 -13.46 -0.19
CA GLU A 262 -14.29 -14.33 0.84
C GLU A 262 -12.98 -14.96 0.36
N VAL A 263 -12.94 -15.49 -0.87
CA VAL A 263 -11.70 -16.02 -1.47
C VAL A 263 -10.63 -14.94 -1.58
N PHE A 264 -11.03 -13.71 -1.93
CA PHE A 264 -10.12 -12.58 -2.01
C PHE A 264 -9.49 -12.21 -0.65
N CYS A 265 -10.27 -12.30 0.44
CA CYS A 265 -9.77 -12.15 1.81
C CYS A 265 -8.87 -13.33 2.22
N GLN A 266 -9.29 -14.57 1.96
CA GLN A 266 -8.54 -15.79 2.30
C GLN A 266 -7.18 -15.86 1.61
N ALA A 267 -7.09 -15.43 0.35
CA ALA A 267 -5.83 -15.32 -0.40
C ALA A 267 -4.81 -14.35 0.25
N ARG A 268 -5.25 -13.53 1.22
CA ARG A 268 -4.44 -12.58 1.98
C ARG A 268 -4.34 -12.96 3.46
N GLY A 269 -4.71 -14.19 3.83
CA GLY A 269 -4.68 -14.66 5.21
C GLY A 269 -5.75 -14.03 6.11
N ALA A 270 -6.86 -13.55 5.53
CA ALA A 270 -7.97 -12.92 6.24
C ALA A 270 -9.32 -13.55 5.86
N HIS A 271 -10.41 -13.06 6.45
CA HIS A 271 -11.79 -13.44 6.12
C HIS A 271 -12.63 -12.19 5.86
N LEU A 272 -13.81 -12.35 5.25
CA LEU A 272 -14.83 -11.30 5.34
C LEU A 272 -15.14 -11.01 6.82
N VAL A 273 -15.39 -9.73 7.14
CA VAL A 273 -15.52 -9.29 8.53
C VAL A 273 -16.70 -9.98 9.24
N SER A 274 -16.40 -10.57 10.40
CA SER A 274 -17.36 -10.95 11.42
C SER A 274 -17.53 -9.81 12.41
N ILE A 275 -18.74 -9.64 12.96
CA ILE A 275 -19.04 -8.52 13.88
C ILE A 275 -19.63 -9.09 15.16
N HIS A 276 -19.00 -8.79 16.29
CA HIS A 276 -19.30 -9.36 17.60
C HIS A 276 -19.69 -8.33 18.66
N SER A 277 -19.65 -7.02 18.34
CA SER A 277 -20.13 -5.96 19.23
C SER A 277 -20.63 -4.73 18.47
N GLN A 278 -21.30 -3.83 19.18
CA GLN A 278 -21.75 -2.55 18.62
C GLN A 278 -20.56 -1.65 18.25
N GLU A 279 -19.53 -1.61 19.08
CA GLU A 279 -18.33 -0.80 18.87
C GLU A 279 -17.55 -1.27 17.63
N GLU A 280 -17.46 -2.60 17.42
CA GLU A 280 -16.89 -3.16 16.19
C GLU A 280 -17.74 -2.81 14.96
N ASN A 281 -19.06 -2.88 15.07
CA ASN A 281 -19.97 -2.48 13.98
C ASN A 281 -19.76 -1.01 13.58
N GLU A 282 -19.70 -0.10 14.55
CA GLU A 282 -19.47 1.33 14.33
C GLU A 282 -18.09 1.60 13.71
N PHE A 283 -17.05 0.89 14.18
CA PHE A 283 -15.72 0.97 13.59
C PHE A 283 -15.71 0.51 12.13
N VAL A 284 -16.29 -0.65 11.83
CA VAL A 284 -16.39 -1.18 10.46
C VAL A 284 -17.11 -0.18 9.55
N VAL A 285 -18.21 0.43 10.00
CA VAL A 285 -18.92 1.48 9.26
C VAL A 285 -18.01 2.70 9.00
N SER A 286 -17.22 3.13 9.98
CA SER A 286 -16.36 4.32 9.83
C SER A 286 -15.29 4.16 8.74
N ILE A 287 -14.62 2.99 8.68
CA ILE A 287 -13.59 2.71 7.67
C ILE A 287 -14.21 2.41 6.30
N SER A 288 -15.48 2.02 6.27
CA SER A 288 -16.23 1.73 5.05
C SER A 288 -16.54 2.99 4.22
N ALA A 289 -16.60 4.16 4.87
CA ALA A 289 -16.90 5.45 4.26
C ALA A 289 -15.67 6.34 4.01
N SER A 290 -14.49 5.93 4.47
CA SER A 290 -13.28 6.76 4.43
C SER A 290 -12.73 6.91 3.01
N GLY A 291 -12.54 8.15 2.54
CA GLY A 291 -11.88 8.47 1.28
C GLY A 291 -12.74 8.36 0.01
N ILE A 292 -14.07 8.21 0.14
CA ILE A 292 -14.99 8.05 -1.00
C ILE A 292 -16.13 9.07 -0.95
N THR A 293 -16.35 9.82 -2.03
CA THR A 293 -17.53 10.66 -2.22
C THR A 293 -18.60 9.84 -2.94
N ILE A 294 -19.58 9.31 -2.21
CA ILE A 294 -20.66 8.51 -2.81
C ILE A 294 -21.77 9.46 -3.29
N PRO A 295 -22.14 9.46 -4.58
CA PRO A 295 -23.31 10.19 -5.06
C PRO A 295 -24.57 9.68 -4.35
N SER A 296 -25.51 10.56 -3.99
CA SER A 296 -26.72 10.20 -3.22
C SER A 296 -27.63 9.14 -3.88
N TRP A 297 -27.40 8.82 -5.16
CA TRP A 297 -28.11 7.79 -5.93
C TRP A 297 -27.36 6.45 -6.00
N ALA A 298 -26.09 6.40 -5.62
CA ALA A 298 -25.29 5.19 -5.62
C ALA A 298 -25.47 4.44 -4.30
N ILE A 299 -26.17 3.31 -4.36
CA ILE A 299 -26.24 2.37 -3.23
C ILE A 299 -25.00 1.47 -3.34
N MET A 300 -23.93 1.81 -2.62
CA MET A 300 -22.84 0.87 -2.37
C MET A 300 -23.11 0.16 -1.05
N SER A 301 -23.42 -1.13 -1.11
CA SER A 301 -23.42 -2.00 0.06
C SER A 301 -22.06 -2.65 0.21
N ILE A 302 -21.56 -2.72 1.44
CA ILE A 302 -20.28 -3.35 1.77
C ILE A 302 -20.56 -4.73 2.34
N ARG A 303 -19.93 -5.75 1.76
CA ARG A 303 -20.16 -7.15 2.11
C ARG A 303 -19.46 -7.49 3.43
N ILE A 304 -20.19 -8.16 4.32
CA ILE A 304 -19.67 -8.77 5.54
C ILE A 304 -19.76 -10.31 5.47
N GLY A 305 -19.13 -11.01 6.40
CA GLY A 305 -18.99 -12.46 6.40
C GLY A 305 -20.22 -13.27 6.83
N ILE A 306 -21.36 -12.62 7.12
CA ILE A 306 -22.54 -13.35 7.61
C ILE A 306 -23.25 -14.09 6.47
N TYR A 307 -23.65 -15.32 6.73
CA TYR A 307 -24.38 -16.15 5.77
C TYR A 307 -25.25 -17.22 6.45
N HIS A 308 -26.17 -17.79 5.69
CA HIS A 308 -26.83 -19.06 6.04
C HIS A 308 -26.78 -19.95 4.80
N LEU A 309 -26.86 -21.27 4.99
CA LEU A 309 -26.89 -22.20 3.86
C LEU A 309 -28.32 -22.34 3.33
N SER A 310 -28.52 -22.36 2.01
CA SER A 310 -29.84 -22.57 1.39
C SER A 310 -30.45 -23.93 1.76
N ILE A 311 -29.59 -24.92 1.99
CA ILE A 311 -29.98 -26.30 2.34
C ILE A 311 -30.40 -26.45 3.80
N ASP A 312 -30.15 -25.45 4.64
CA ASP A 312 -30.52 -25.48 6.05
C ASP A 312 -31.99 -25.01 6.20
N PRO A 313 -32.93 -25.91 6.54
CA PRO A 313 -34.34 -25.54 6.71
C PRO A 313 -34.54 -24.52 7.83
N ALA A 314 -33.63 -24.48 8.81
CA ALA A 314 -33.68 -23.57 9.95
C ALA A 314 -33.07 -22.19 9.63
N LYS A 315 -32.45 -22.01 8.45
CA LYS A 315 -31.77 -20.77 8.02
C LYS A 315 -30.86 -20.20 9.10
N VAL A 316 -30.02 -21.04 9.70
CA VAL A 316 -29.13 -20.62 10.79
C VAL A 316 -28.01 -19.75 10.23
N TRP A 317 -27.86 -18.56 10.77
CA TRP A 317 -26.77 -17.65 10.44
C TRP A 317 -25.43 -18.11 11.00
N LYS A 318 -24.37 -17.89 10.22
CA LYS A 318 -22.98 -18.25 10.51
C LYS A 318 -22.05 -17.17 9.95
N TRP A 319 -20.87 -17.04 10.55
CA TRP A 319 -19.78 -16.23 10.01
C TRP A 319 -18.83 -17.09 9.17
N THR A 320 -18.25 -16.53 8.09
CA THR A 320 -17.33 -17.25 7.19
C THR A 320 -16.02 -17.69 7.86
N ASP A 321 -15.60 -16.97 8.91
CA ASP A 321 -14.44 -17.30 9.73
C ASP A 321 -14.70 -18.42 10.77
N GLY A 322 -15.95 -18.89 10.87
CA GLY A 322 -16.36 -19.96 11.79
C GLY A 322 -16.66 -19.50 13.22
N THR A 323 -16.60 -18.20 13.52
CA THR A 323 -16.94 -17.66 14.84
C THR A 323 -18.45 -17.75 15.14
N ASN A 324 -18.80 -17.68 16.42
CA ASN A 324 -20.20 -17.76 16.86
C ASN A 324 -20.96 -16.48 16.52
N VAL A 325 -22.19 -16.62 16.04
CA VAL A 325 -23.11 -15.48 15.87
C VAL A 325 -23.69 -15.09 17.22
N ASN A 326 -23.10 -14.09 17.86
CA ASN A 326 -23.48 -13.55 19.18
C ASN A 326 -23.96 -12.09 19.13
N TYR A 327 -23.79 -11.42 17.99
CA TYR A 327 -24.23 -10.06 17.74
C TYR A 327 -24.86 -9.99 16.35
N THR A 328 -25.95 -9.23 16.25
CA THR A 328 -26.64 -8.97 14.98
C THR A 328 -27.27 -7.58 15.01
N ASN A 329 -27.23 -6.87 13.89
CA ASN A 329 -27.81 -5.53 13.73
C ASN A 329 -28.62 -5.46 12.42
N TRP A 330 -29.76 -6.17 12.40
CA TRP A 330 -30.60 -6.32 11.20
C TRP A 330 -31.47 -5.07 10.97
N ASP A 331 -31.65 -4.67 9.71
CA ASP A 331 -32.62 -3.63 9.34
C ASP A 331 -34.06 -4.13 9.55
N VAL A 332 -34.87 -3.31 10.22
CA VAL A 332 -36.22 -3.64 10.70
C VAL A 332 -37.24 -3.75 9.57
N ASN A 333 -36.94 -3.19 8.38
CA ASN A 333 -37.80 -3.23 7.19
C ASN A 333 -37.45 -4.34 6.19
N ASP A 334 -36.44 -5.15 6.51
CA ASP A 334 -35.86 -6.09 5.57
C ASP A 334 -36.14 -7.55 5.98
N TYR A 335 -37.40 -8.00 5.89
CA TYR A 335 -37.73 -9.43 5.91
C TYR A 335 -37.74 -10.04 4.50
N ASN A 336 -37.64 -9.23 3.45
CA ASN A 336 -37.78 -9.65 2.04
C ASN A 336 -36.47 -9.59 1.22
N TYR A 337 -35.41 -8.96 1.71
CA TYR A 337 -34.07 -8.84 1.10
C TYR A 337 -32.97 -9.61 1.88
N VAL A 338 -33.36 -10.33 2.94
CA VAL A 338 -32.57 -11.36 3.64
C VAL A 338 -32.18 -12.55 2.75
N ASN A 339 -32.68 -12.62 1.51
CA ASN A 339 -32.28 -13.63 0.52
C ASN A 339 -30.86 -13.44 -0.06
N SER A 340 -30.03 -12.56 0.53
CA SER A 340 -28.63 -12.36 0.15
C SER A 340 -27.62 -12.92 1.17
N GLY A 341 -28.03 -13.89 2.01
CA GLY A 341 -27.09 -14.85 2.61
C GLY A 341 -26.21 -15.49 1.52
N MET A 342 -25.01 -16.01 1.85
CA MET A 342 -24.21 -16.78 0.89
C MET A 342 -25.05 -17.91 0.30
N THR A 343 -25.65 -17.61 -0.83
CA THR A 343 -25.93 -18.61 -1.83
C THR A 343 -24.56 -18.85 -2.48
N GLU A 344 -23.81 -19.80 -1.93
CA GLU A 344 -23.10 -20.78 -2.77
C GLU A 344 -24.11 -21.55 -3.62
N GLU A 345 -24.93 -20.83 -4.37
CA GLU A 345 -25.57 -21.38 -5.52
C GLU A 345 -24.71 -20.92 -6.67
N CYS A 346 -24.14 -21.89 -7.37
CA CYS A 346 -24.03 -21.78 -8.81
C CYS A 346 -25.26 -21.00 -9.30
N THR A 347 -25.08 -19.74 -9.68
CA THR A 347 -26.13 -18.95 -10.34
C THR A 347 -26.72 -19.82 -11.44
N PRO A 348 -27.99 -19.62 -11.86
CA PRO A 348 -28.57 -20.42 -12.94
C PRO A 348 -27.63 -20.55 -14.15
N GLY A 349 -26.85 -19.50 -14.49
CA GLY A 349 -25.81 -19.54 -15.51
C GLY A 349 -24.60 -20.43 -15.16
N ARG A 350 -24.05 -20.35 -13.95
CA ARG A 350 -22.95 -21.24 -13.51
C ARG A 350 -23.37 -22.70 -13.40
N LYS A 351 -24.58 -22.97 -12.88
CA LYS A 351 -25.21 -24.31 -12.83
C LYS A 351 -25.39 -24.84 -14.24
N ALA A 352 -25.75 -23.96 -15.17
CA ALA A 352 -25.95 -24.34 -16.56
C ALA A 352 -24.67 -24.83 -17.22
N LEU A 353 -23.46 -24.46 -16.77
CA LEU A 353 -22.18 -24.99 -17.28
C LEU A 353 -21.93 -26.46 -16.90
N LEU A 354 -22.52 -26.95 -15.82
CA LEU A 354 -22.27 -28.30 -15.32
C LEU A 354 -22.84 -29.37 -16.26
N GLY A 355 -22.13 -30.49 -16.29
CA GLY A 355 -22.48 -31.66 -17.09
C GLY A 355 -21.52 -31.91 -18.25
N LYS A 356 -21.97 -32.73 -19.19
CA LYS A 356 -21.19 -33.17 -20.34
C LYS A 356 -21.61 -32.44 -21.59
N TRP A 357 -20.64 -32.03 -22.39
CA TRP A 357 -20.81 -31.17 -23.55
C TRP A 357 -20.03 -31.72 -24.73
N GLN A 358 -20.72 -32.14 -25.78
CA GLN A 358 -20.12 -32.66 -27.00
C GLN A 358 -19.83 -31.51 -27.97
N LEU A 359 -18.59 -31.44 -28.50
CA LEU A 359 -18.27 -30.44 -29.53
C LEU A 359 -19.17 -30.64 -30.76
N ASP A 360 -19.85 -29.57 -31.17
CA ASP A 360 -20.67 -29.52 -32.37
C ASP A 360 -19.89 -28.91 -33.54
N ARG A 361 -19.44 -27.66 -33.35
CA ARG A 361 -18.74 -26.84 -34.37
C ARG A 361 -17.67 -25.93 -33.74
N ALA A 362 -16.78 -25.42 -34.59
CA ALA A 362 -15.74 -24.47 -34.21
C ALA A 362 -15.52 -23.43 -35.31
N GLU A 363 -15.18 -22.21 -34.92
CA GLU A 363 -14.91 -21.07 -35.79
C GLU A 363 -13.51 -20.53 -35.49
N ASN A 364 -12.73 -20.29 -36.54
CA ASN A 364 -11.37 -19.73 -36.46
C ASN A 364 -10.35 -20.50 -35.58
N PHE A 365 -10.65 -21.76 -35.23
CA PHE A 365 -9.85 -22.53 -34.27
C PHE A 365 -8.46 -22.93 -34.81
N ASP A 366 -8.29 -23.10 -36.13
CA ASP A 366 -6.96 -23.36 -36.72
C ASP A 366 -6.01 -22.18 -36.53
N GLU A 367 -6.49 -20.95 -36.78
CA GLU A 367 -5.68 -19.74 -36.59
C GLU A 367 -5.37 -19.51 -35.10
N TYR A 368 -6.31 -19.80 -34.19
CA TYR A 368 -6.01 -19.79 -32.76
C TYR A 368 -4.90 -20.80 -32.39
N MET A 369 -5.02 -22.05 -32.86
CA MET A 369 -3.99 -23.07 -32.62
C MET A 369 -2.62 -22.65 -33.19
N LYS A 370 -2.61 -21.99 -34.34
CA LYS A 370 -1.40 -21.43 -34.94
C LYS A 370 -0.83 -20.27 -34.12
N ALA A 371 -1.68 -19.36 -33.64
CA ALA A 371 -1.28 -18.22 -32.80
C ALA A 371 -0.65 -18.65 -31.48
N ILE A 372 -1.06 -19.80 -30.93
CA ILE A 372 -0.47 -20.37 -29.71
C ILE A 372 0.69 -21.34 -29.97
N GLY A 373 1.20 -21.39 -31.21
CA GLY A 373 2.43 -22.11 -31.58
C GLY A 373 2.25 -23.58 -31.97
N ILE A 374 1.02 -24.06 -32.21
CA ILE A 374 0.79 -25.46 -32.60
C ILE A 374 1.11 -25.65 -34.09
N GLY A 375 2.04 -26.57 -34.38
CA GLY A 375 2.46 -26.91 -35.74
C GLY A 375 1.36 -27.58 -36.59
N ALA A 376 1.45 -27.44 -37.92
CA ALA A 376 0.38 -27.78 -38.87
C ALA A 376 -0.18 -29.21 -38.72
N PHE A 377 0.68 -30.20 -38.54
CA PHE A 377 0.26 -31.60 -38.37
C PHE A 377 -0.65 -31.81 -37.13
N LYS A 378 -0.29 -31.20 -35.99
CA LYS A 378 -1.10 -31.29 -34.76
C LYS A 378 -2.42 -30.54 -34.90
N ARG A 379 -2.45 -29.43 -35.66
CA ARG A 379 -3.69 -28.69 -35.92
C ARG A 379 -4.68 -29.48 -36.76
N THR A 380 -4.21 -30.20 -37.79
CA THR A 380 -5.07 -31.08 -38.61
C THR A 380 -5.79 -32.11 -37.74
N ILE A 381 -5.08 -32.73 -36.81
CA ILE A 381 -5.66 -33.69 -35.86
C ILE A 381 -6.62 -32.97 -34.89
N GLY A 382 -6.20 -31.83 -34.31
CA GLY A 382 -7.01 -31.06 -33.36
C GLY A 382 -8.34 -30.56 -33.93
N ASN A 383 -8.38 -30.16 -35.21
CA ASN A 383 -9.61 -29.74 -35.89
C ASN A 383 -10.55 -30.91 -36.23
N SER A 384 -10.01 -32.13 -36.38
CA SER A 384 -10.81 -33.30 -36.78
C SER A 384 -11.48 -34.00 -35.59
N ILE A 385 -10.97 -33.78 -34.37
CA ILE A 385 -11.48 -34.43 -33.15
C ILE A 385 -12.65 -33.63 -32.56
N LYS A 386 -13.73 -34.35 -32.21
CA LYS A 386 -14.87 -33.79 -31.47
C LYS A 386 -14.84 -34.28 -30.00
N PRO A 387 -14.17 -33.58 -29.09
CA PRO A 387 -14.09 -33.98 -27.69
C PRO A 387 -15.40 -33.72 -26.94
N VAL A 388 -15.58 -34.43 -25.83
CA VAL A 388 -16.56 -34.14 -24.78
C VAL A 388 -15.86 -33.38 -23.67
N ILE A 389 -16.42 -32.24 -23.26
CA ILE A 389 -16.01 -31.52 -22.06
C ILE A 389 -16.99 -31.88 -20.94
N GLU A 390 -16.47 -32.30 -19.80
CA GLU A 390 -17.23 -32.54 -18.58
C GLU A 390 -16.78 -31.54 -17.52
N ILE A 391 -17.72 -30.73 -17.04
CA ILE A 391 -17.49 -29.72 -15.99
C ILE A 391 -18.24 -30.17 -14.74
N THR A 392 -17.51 -30.32 -13.64
CA THR A 392 -18.04 -30.85 -12.38
C THR A 392 -17.50 -30.07 -11.19
N VAL A 393 -18.31 -29.95 -10.14
CA VAL A 393 -17.86 -29.52 -8.81
C VAL A 393 -17.64 -30.77 -7.97
N LEU A 394 -16.48 -30.85 -7.32
CA LEU A 394 -16.07 -31.96 -6.48
C LEU A 394 -16.56 -31.78 -5.04
N ASN A 395 -16.52 -32.85 -4.25
CA ASN A 395 -17.02 -32.87 -2.87
C ASN A 395 -16.27 -31.91 -1.93
N ASP A 396 -15.04 -31.52 -2.28
CA ASP A 396 -14.20 -30.57 -1.55
C ASP A 396 -14.36 -29.12 -2.03
N GLY A 397 -15.36 -28.85 -2.88
CA GLY A 397 -15.63 -27.53 -3.46
C GLY A 397 -14.72 -27.16 -4.63
N ALA A 398 -13.73 -27.99 -4.98
CA ALA A 398 -12.89 -27.75 -6.14
C ALA A 398 -13.66 -27.99 -7.45
N TRP A 399 -13.34 -27.22 -8.48
CA TRP A 399 -13.86 -27.42 -9.83
C TRP A 399 -12.96 -28.38 -10.59
N GLN A 400 -13.58 -29.17 -11.46
CA GLN A 400 -12.89 -30.05 -12.38
C GLN A 400 -13.42 -29.82 -13.80
N VAL A 401 -12.49 -29.71 -14.75
CA VAL A 401 -12.78 -29.77 -16.17
C VAL A 401 -12.04 -30.98 -16.73
N ALA A 402 -12.80 -31.88 -17.34
CA ALA A 402 -12.28 -33.07 -18.02
C ALA A 402 -12.60 -32.99 -19.52
N VAL A 403 -11.57 -33.14 -20.35
CA VAL A 403 -11.67 -33.22 -21.81
C VAL A 403 -11.44 -34.67 -22.22
N LYS A 404 -12.49 -35.31 -22.74
CA LYS A 404 -12.51 -36.71 -23.19
C LYS A 404 -12.55 -36.77 -24.71
N SER A 405 -11.66 -37.56 -25.32
CA SER A 405 -11.59 -37.76 -26.77
C SER A 405 -11.10 -39.15 -27.13
N THR A 406 -11.22 -39.53 -28.40
CA THR A 406 -10.67 -40.79 -28.93
C THR A 406 -9.14 -40.79 -29.05
N PHE A 407 -8.49 -39.64 -28.87
CA PHE A 407 -7.05 -39.48 -29.02
C PHE A 407 -6.33 -39.44 -27.67
N LYS A 408 -6.71 -38.48 -26.82
CA LYS A 408 -6.12 -38.32 -25.48
C LYS A 408 -7.13 -37.68 -24.55
N ASN A 409 -7.18 -38.18 -23.32
CA ASN A 409 -7.99 -37.62 -22.26
C ASN A 409 -7.10 -36.77 -21.35
N GLN A 410 -7.65 -35.67 -20.85
CA GLN A 410 -7.01 -34.84 -19.84
C GLN A 410 -8.07 -34.35 -18.88
N GLU A 411 -7.73 -34.30 -17.60
CA GLU A 411 -8.54 -33.65 -16.58
C GLU A 411 -7.65 -32.78 -15.72
N TRP A 412 -8.24 -31.75 -15.15
CA TRP A 412 -7.58 -30.95 -14.14
C TRP A 412 -8.58 -30.46 -13.12
N LYS A 413 -8.08 -30.35 -11.89
CA LYS A 413 -8.79 -29.86 -10.72
C LYS A 413 -8.21 -28.52 -10.32
N PHE A 414 -9.06 -27.57 -9.99
CA PHE A 414 -8.66 -26.23 -9.60
C PHE A 414 -9.62 -25.68 -8.57
N LYS A 415 -9.09 -24.85 -7.68
CA LYS A 415 -9.89 -23.94 -6.87
C LYS A 415 -9.88 -22.58 -7.55
N LEU A 416 -11.00 -21.86 -7.45
CA LEU A 416 -11.13 -20.56 -8.09
C LEU A 416 -10.11 -19.58 -7.48
N GLY A 417 -9.47 -18.78 -8.32
CA GLY A 417 -8.44 -17.81 -7.92
C GLY A 417 -7.05 -18.39 -7.63
N GLU A 418 -6.93 -19.72 -7.44
CA GLU A 418 -5.62 -20.35 -7.21
C GLU A 418 -4.84 -20.53 -8.52
N LYS A 419 -3.53 -20.26 -8.46
CA LYS A 419 -2.60 -20.43 -9.57
C LYS A 419 -2.05 -21.86 -9.55
N THR A 420 -2.28 -22.62 -10.62
CA THR A 420 -1.87 -24.03 -10.71
C THR A 420 -0.99 -24.28 -11.93
N LYS A 421 0.07 -25.06 -11.78
CA LYS A 421 0.94 -25.44 -12.91
C LYS A 421 0.30 -26.59 -13.66
N GLN A 422 0.13 -26.46 -14.97
CA GLN A 422 -0.45 -27.50 -15.80
C GLN A 422 0.28 -27.67 -17.12
N LYS A 423 0.24 -28.91 -17.62
CA LYS A 423 0.75 -29.28 -18.93
C LYS A 423 -0.41 -29.59 -19.87
N THR A 424 -0.55 -28.87 -20.96
CA THR A 424 -1.63 -29.06 -21.93
C THR A 424 -1.42 -30.34 -22.76
N ILE A 425 -2.49 -30.87 -23.36
CA ILE A 425 -2.47 -32.09 -24.21
C ILE A 425 -1.37 -32.05 -25.28
N ASP A 426 -1.10 -30.88 -25.85
CA ASP A 426 -0.12 -30.67 -26.92
C ASP A 426 1.33 -30.53 -26.43
N GLY A 427 1.53 -30.52 -25.11
CA GLY A 427 2.82 -30.64 -24.44
C GLY A 427 3.36 -29.36 -23.80
N ARG A 428 2.68 -28.21 -23.96
CA ARG A 428 3.10 -26.92 -23.39
C ARG A 428 2.80 -26.84 -21.90
N THR A 429 3.59 -26.06 -21.16
CA THR A 429 3.39 -25.89 -19.70
C THR A 429 3.01 -24.45 -19.36
N PHE A 430 1.92 -24.27 -18.62
CA PHE A 430 1.38 -22.97 -18.23
C PHE A 430 1.15 -22.90 -16.73
N TRP A 431 1.17 -21.66 -16.23
CA TRP A 431 0.41 -21.35 -15.02
C TRP A 431 -1.03 -21.05 -15.41
N ILE A 432 -1.98 -21.73 -14.78
CA ILE A 432 -3.40 -21.57 -15.02
C ILE A 432 -4.07 -21.00 -13.77
N THR A 433 -4.84 -19.94 -13.96
CA THR A 433 -5.75 -19.40 -12.94
C THR A 433 -7.15 -19.37 -13.53
N ALA A 434 -8.10 -19.97 -12.82
CA ALA A 434 -9.50 -20.00 -13.24
C ALA A 434 -10.38 -19.23 -12.25
N TYR A 435 -11.31 -18.43 -12.76
CA TYR A 435 -12.24 -17.62 -11.98
C TYR A 435 -13.54 -17.39 -12.75
N PHE A 436 -14.58 -16.90 -12.09
CA PHE A 436 -15.81 -16.51 -12.76
C PHE A 436 -15.86 -14.99 -12.95
N ASP A 437 -16.19 -14.55 -14.17
CA ASP A 437 -16.61 -13.18 -14.50
C ASP A 437 -18.12 -13.21 -14.79
N GLY A 438 -18.93 -12.86 -13.78
CA GLY A 438 -20.37 -13.12 -13.78
C GLY A 438 -20.69 -14.62 -13.86
N ASP A 439 -21.35 -15.03 -14.95
CA ASP A 439 -21.68 -16.43 -15.28
C ASP A 439 -20.64 -17.09 -16.20
N THR A 440 -19.60 -16.37 -16.59
CA THR A 440 -18.55 -16.85 -17.50
C THR A 440 -17.40 -17.45 -16.71
N LEU A 441 -17.09 -18.72 -16.93
CA LEU A 441 -15.88 -19.35 -16.40
C LEU A 441 -14.68 -18.92 -17.25
N VAL A 442 -13.80 -18.10 -16.70
CA VAL A 442 -12.58 -17.62 -17.34
C VAL A 442 -11.40 -18.46 -16.87
N GLU A 443 -10.68 -19.05 -17.81
CA GLU A 443 -9.41 -19.74 -17.61
C GLU A 443 -8.30 -18.92 -18.26
N TYR A 444 -7.38 -18.39 -17.46
CA TYR A 444 -6.24 -17.63 -17.92
C TYR A 444 -4.96 -18.48 -17.85
N GLN A 445 -4.24 -18.56 -18.98
CA GLN A 445 -3.03 -19.34 -19.14
C GLN A 445 -1.84 -18.39 -19.33
N GLU A 446 -0.92 -18.37 -18.37
CA GLU A 446 0.30 -17.56 -18.38
C GLU A 446 1.54 -18.40 -18.67
N THR A 447 2.55 -17.76 -19.27
CA THR A 447 3.85 -18.37 -19.53
C THR A 447 4.48 -18.86 -18.23
N CYS A 448 5.03 -20.08 -18.28
CA CYS A 448 5.71 -20.72 -17.16
C CYS A 448 7.24 -20.66 -17.38
N PRO A 449 8.06 -20.47 -16.32
CA PRO A 449 9.52 -20.50 -16.46
C PRO A 449 10.06 -21.80 -17.09
N ASP A 450 9.35 -22.91 -16.92
CA ASP A 450 9.70 -24.22 -17.48
C ASP A 450 9.47 -24.34 -19.00
N ASP A 451 8.70 -23.42 -19.59
CA ASP A 451 8.39 -23.42 -21.02
C ASP A 451 8.22 -21.98 -21.52
N GLN A 452 9.36 -21.35 -21.83
CA GLN A 452 9.40 -19.96 -22.30
C GLN A 452 8.77 -19.77 -23.68
N ASN A 453 8.47 -20.85 -24.41
CA ASN A 453 7.79 -20.81 -25.71
C ASN A 453 6.26 -20.84 -25.56
N ALA A 454 5.73 -20.97 -24.35
CA ALA A 454 4.32 -21.03 -24.06
C ALA A 454 3.67 -19.64 -24.20
N ILE A 455 2.94 -19.43 -25.30
CA ILE A 455 2.22 -18.19 -25.59
C ILE A 455 0.97 -18.10 -24.71
N PRO A 456 0.79 -17.02 -23.92
CA PRO A 456 -0.38 -16.85 -23.07
C PRO A 456 -1.70 -16.90 -23.84
N SER A 457 -2.74 -17.45 -23.21
CA SER A 457 -4.07 -17.51 -23.80
C SER A 457 -5.16 -17.45 -22.75
N THR A 458 -6.36 -17.06 -23.18
CA THR A 458 -7.55 -17.00 -22.32
C THR A 458 -8.65 -17.86 -22.94
N ILE A 459 -9.28 -18.71 -22.14
CA ILE A 459 -10.44 -19.51 -22.53
C ILE A 459 -11.61 -19.09 -21.65
N LYS A 460 -12.63 -18.48 -22.25
CA LYS A 460 -13.88 -18.12 -21.57
C LYS A 460 -14.96 -19.14 -21.92
N ARG A 461 -15.68 -19.65 -20.93
CA ARG A 461 -16.77 -20.62 -21.10
C ARG A 461 -18.06 -20.04 -20.54
N TYR A 462 -19.08 -19.92 -21.38
CA TYR A 462 -20.39 -19.41 -20.99
C TYR A 462 -21.50 -20.12 -21.76
N ILE A 463 -22.73 -20.08 -21.22
CA ILE A 463 -23.90 -20.62 -21.91
C ILE A 463 -24.54 -19.51 -22.74
N LYS A 464 -24.76 -19.79 -24.02
CA LYS A 464 -25.50 -18.90 -24.93
C LYS A 464 -26.43 -19.75 -25.78
N ASP A 465 -27.71 -19.38 -25.81
CA ASP A 465 -28.74 -20.07 -26.59
C ASP A 465 -28.81 -21.61 -26.34
N GLY A 466 -28.54 -22.03 -25.09
CA GLY A 466 -28.53 -23.43 -24.68
C GLY A 466 -27.25 -24.22 -25.04
N GLU A 467 -26.30 -23.58 -25.72
CA GLU A 467 -24.99 -24.16 -26.05
C GLU A 467 -23.93 -23.69 -25.07
N LEU A 468 -22.96 -24.55 -24.76
CA LEU A 468 -21.72 -24.12 -24.13
C LEU A 468 -20.81 -23.53 -25.21
N VAL A 469 -20.44 -22.26 -25.05
CA VAL A 469 -19.51 -21.55 -25.93
C VAL A 469 -18.18 -21.42 -25.22
N ALA A 470 -17.12 -21.89 -25.86
CA ALA A 470 -15.74 -21.63 -25.44
C ALA A 470 -15.11 -20.61 -26.40
N GLU A 471 -14.90 -19.38 -25.93
CA GLU A 471 -14.16 -18.32 -26.62
C GLU A 471 -12.67 -18.44 -26.24
N CYS A 472 -11.82 -18.70 -27.22
CA CYS A 472 -10.38 -18.86 -27.06
C CYS A 472 -9.66 -17.64 -27.65
N VAL A 473 -8.87 -16.95 -26.83
CA VAL A 473 -8.18 -15.71 -27.20
C VAL A 473 -6.68 -15.87 -27.01
N ALA A 474 -5.90 -15.61 -28.05
CA ALA A 474 -4.44 -15.54 -27.98
C ALA A 474 -3.85 -14.72 -29.12
N GLY A 475 -2.83 -13.90 -28.84
CA GLY A 475 -2.10 -13.17 -29.88
C GLY A 475 -2.97 -12.29 -30.79
N GLY A 476 -4.06 -11.72 -30.27
CA GLY A 476 -5.03 -10.94 -31.04
C GLY A 476 -6.01 -11.78 -31.88
N ILE A 477 -5.89 -13.10 -31.87
CA ILE A 477 -6.82 -14.02 -32.52
C ILE A 477 -7.90 -14.45 -31.52
N VAL A 478 -9.16 -14.45 -31.99
CA VAL A 478 -10.31 -14.97 -31.27
C VAL A 478 -10.89 -16.14 -32.06
N ALA A 479 -11.13 -17.26 -31.39
CA ALA A 479 -11.79 -18.43 -31.93
C ALA A 479 -12.93 -18.88 -31.02
N PHE A 480 -13.93 -19.54 -31.59
CA PHE A 480 -15.09 -20.02 -30.85
C PHE A 480 -15.25 -21.52 -31.04
N ARG A 481 -15.62 -22.23 -29.97
CA ARG A 481 -16.03 -23.62 -30.02
C ARG A 481 -17.39 -23.76 -29.35
N TYR A 482 -18.32 -24.41 -30.03
CA TYR A 482 -19.70 -24.56 -29.60
C TYR A 482 -19.98 -26.02 -29.28
N PHE A 483 -20.57 -26.26 -28.12
CA PHE A 483 -20.84 -27.60 -27.62
C PHE A 483 -22.32 -27.76 -27.27
N LYS A 484 -22.85 -28.95 -27.58
CA LYS A 484 -24.21 -29.37 -27.23
C LYS A 484 -24.19 -30.20 -25.96
N LYS A 485 -25.18 -29.98 -25.09
CA LYS A 485 -25.32 -30.76 -23.86
C LYS A 485 -25.64 -32.22 -24.19
N LEU A 486 -25.00 -33.15 -23.48
CA LEU A 486 -25.20 -34.60 -23.59
C LEU A 486 -26.23 -35.11 -22.59
#